data_AF-A0AAD6YVX5-F1
#
_entry.id   AF-A0AAD6YVX5-F1
#
_cell.length_a   1.000
_cell.length_b   1.000
_cell.length_c   1.000
_cell.angle_alpha   90.00
_cell.angle_beta   90.00
_cell.angle_gamma   90.00
#
_symmetry.space_group_name_H-M   'P 1'
#
loop_
_entity.id
_entity.type
_entity.pdbx_description
1 polymer ?
#
loop_
_entity_poly.entity_id
_entity_poly.type
_entity_poly.pdbx_seq_one_letter_code
_entity_poly.pdbx_strand_id
1 'polypeptide(L)'
;MDLVTTPTDWSHHCTRFSASLVFKLSYGQQLDDDGKDLAALEDILATLMKDFYPGAHLVDAFPILDRLPDFLAPWRAGAKRKHLMEVGLYTRLTSEVRMRMESDIGLECFAARLWDHQEKMNITPEELAYVGGSAFTAGTDTTAGTIEWFLMAMVLYPSTMLKAQKEIDLFFSSDTVPGYSAMNDLSYCFALAKEVFRLDI
;
A
#
# COMPACT_ATOMS: atom_id res chain seq x y z
N MET A 1 0.28 -16.26 11.43
CA MET A 1 -0.29 -16.74 10.14
C MET A 1 -1.78 -16.62 10.31
N ASP A 2 -2.26 -15.39 10.21
CA ASP A 2 -3.51 -14.98 10.87
C ASP A 2 -4.73 -15.45 10.08
N LEU A 3 -4.53 -15.67 8.78
CA LEU A 3 -5.50 -16.29 7.87
C LEU A 3 -5.91 -17.72 8.27
N VAL A 4 -5.01 -18.47 8.91
CA VAL A 4 -5.28 -19.86 9.36
C VAL A 4 -6.05 -19.86 10.68
N THR A 5 -5.83 -18.85 11.52
CA THR A 5 -6.48 -18.73 12.82
C THR A 5 -7.85 -18.06 12.74
N THR A 6 -8.06 -17.16 11.77
CA THR A 6 -9.27 -16.33 11.69
C THR A 6 -9.71 -16.13 10.22
N PRO A 7 -10.12 -17.21 9.51
CA PRO A 7 -10.37 -17.17 8.07
C PRO A 7 -11.56 -16.29 7.64
N THR A 8 -12.41 -15.88 8.58
CA THR A 8 -13.55 -14.99 8.31
C THR A 8 -13.14 -13.55 8.00
N ASP A 9 -11.94 -13.14 8.41
CA ASP A 9 -11.44 -11.77 8.27
C ASP A 9 -10.28 -11.67 7.25
N TRP A 10 -10.41 -12.44 6.16
CA TRP A 10 -9.36 -12.59 5.16
C TRP A 10 -8.95 -11.27 4.49
N SER A 11 -9.89 -10.34 4.26
CA SER A 11 -9.62 -9.03 3.65
C SER A 11 -8.77 -8.14 4.57
N HIS A 12 -9.11 -8.08 5.87
CA HIS A 12 -8.29 -7.36 6.84
C HIS A 12 -6.89 -7.99 6.97
N HIS A 13 -6.77 -9.32 6.91
CA HIS A 13 -5.46 -9.98 6.91
C HIS A 13 -4.62 -9.65 5.66
N CYS A 14 -5.23 -9.55 4.48
CA CYS A 14 -4.55 -9.12 3.25
C CYS A 14 -4.08 -7.67 3.35
N THR A 15 -4.91 -6.81 3.91
CA THR A 15 -4.60 -5.39 4.15
C THR A 15 -3.46 -5.24 5.15
N ARG A 16 -3.53 -5.90 6.31
CA ARG A 16 -2.47 -5.88 7.34
C ARG A 16 -1.14 -6.42 6.81
N PHE A 17 -1.17 -7.52 6.04
CA PHE A 17 0.04 -8.06 5.43
C PHE A 17 0.68 -7.06 4.46
N SER A 18 -0.13 -6.50 3.55
CA SER A 18 0.33 -5.55 2.55
C SER A 18 0.85 -4.26 3.20
N ALA A 19 0.11 -3.73 4.18
CA ALA A 19 0.54 -2.58 4.98
C ALA A 19 1.87 -2.85 5.66
N SER A 20 2.03 -4.00 6.32
CA SER A 20 3.27 -4.33 7.04
C SER A 20 4.48 -4.43 6.09
N LEU A 21 4.28 -5.04 4.91
CA LEU A 21 5.32 -5.17 3.89
C LEU A 21 5.74 -3.79 3.37
N VAL A 22 4.78 -2.99 2.93
CA VAL A 22 5.04 -1.68 2.33
C VAL A 22 5.56 -0.70 3.36
N PHE A 23 5.07 -0.74 4.61
CA PHE A 23 5.58 0.07 5.71
C PHE A 23 7.06 -0.22 6.00
N LYS A 24 7.44 -1.51 6.03
CA LYS A 24 8.84 -1.91 6.20
C LYS A 24 9.74 -1.43 5.06
N LEU A 25 9.28 -1.53 3.82
CA LEU A 25 10.03 -1.01 2.65
C LEU A 25 10.10 0.52 2.65
N SER A 26 9.02 1.19 3.07
CA SER A 26 8.89 2.64 2.99
C SER A 26 9.64 3.35 4.10
N TYR A 27 9.53 2.85 5.34
CA TYR A 27 10.01 3.51 6.55
C TYR A 27 11.09 2.71 7.29
N GLY A 28 11.45 1.51 6.83
CA GLY A 28 12.55 0.75 7.43
C GLY A 28 12.29 0.29 8.87
N GLN A 29 11.02 0.13 9.26
CA GLN A 29 10.63 -0.41 10.57
C GLN A 29 9.42 -1.32 10.45
N GLN A 30 9.17 -2.12 11.49
CA GLN A 30 7.95 -2.92 11.56
C GLN A 30 6.75 -2.01 11.85
N LEU A 31 5.60 -2.36 11.26
CA LEU A 31 4.33 -1.73 11.59
C LEU A 31 4.00 -2.00 13.07
N ASP A 32 3.37 -1.04 13.71
CA ASP A 32 2.99 -1.08 15.11
C ASP A 32 2.04 -2.24 15.44
N ASP A 33 2.29 -2.88 16.58
CA ASP A 33 1.43 -3.95 17.09
C ASP A 33 0.15 -3.43 17.74
N ASP A 34 0.11 -2.15 18.15
CA ASP A 34 -1.08 -1.53 18.74
C ASP A 34 -2.12 -1.07 17.70
N GLY A 35 -1.76 -1.15 16.40
CA GLY A 35 -2.67 -1.01 15.27
C GLY A 35 -3.12 0.42 14.97
N LYS A 36 -2.50 1.43 15.58
CA LYS A 36 -2.82 2.85 15.36
C LYS A 36 -2.44 3.31 13.97
N ASP A 37 -1.26 2.95 13.47
CA ASP A 37 -0.83 3.40 12.14
C ASP A 37 -1.60 2.67 11.05
N LEU A 38 -1.95 1.39 11.30
CA LEU A 38 -2.85 0.64 10.43
C LEU A 38 -4.26 1.26 10.40
N ALA A 39 -4.86 1.59 11.54
CA ALA A 39 -6.17 2.23 11.60
C ALA A 39 -6.18 3.61 10.93
N ALA A 40 -5.13 4.41 11.14
CA ALA A 40 -4.98 5.70 10.48
C ALA A 40 -4.87 5.56 8.94
N LEU A 41 -4.16 4.53 8.47
CA LEU A 41 -4.09 4.20 7.06
C LEU A 41 -5.46 3.75 6.51
N GLU A 42 -6.17 2.88 7.22
CA GLU A 42 -7.50 2.40 6.82
C GLU A 42 -8.49 3.57 6.72
N ASP A 43 -8.46 4.53 7.64
CA ASP A 43 -9.28 5.74 7.59
C ASP A 43 -8.94 6.64 6.37
N ILE A 44 -7.65 6.78 6.04
CA ILE A 44 -7.19 7.50 4.83
C ILE A 44 -7.70 6.77 3.58
N LEU A 45 -7.51 5.45 3.49
CA LEU A 45 -7.94 4.63 2.35
C LEU A 45 -9.46 4.69 2.15
N ALA A 46 -10.24 4.52 3.22
CA ALA A 46 -11.69 4.59 3.18
C ALA A 46 -12.20 5.96 2.70
N THR A 47 -11.41 7.01 2.94
CA THR A 47 -11.73 8.36 2.50
C THR A 47 -11.34 8.59 1.05
N LEU A 48 -10.15 8.15 0.64
CA LEU A 48 -9.67 8.22 -0.75
C LEU A 48 -10.60 7.45 -1.69
N MET A 49 -11.03 6.25 -1.31
CA MET A 49 -11.95 5.45 -2.12
C MET A 49 -13.27 6.17 -2.37
N LYS A 50 -13.78 6.95 -1.41
CA LYS A 50 -14.98 7.77 -1.60
C LYS A 50 -14.74 8.94 -2.57
N ASP A 51 -13.53 9.49 -2.57
CA ASP A 51 -13.16 10.62 -3.42
C ASP A 51 -12.88 10.21 -4.87
N PHE A 52 -12.43 8.97 -5.10
CA PHE A 52 -12.18 8.45 -6.44
C PHE A 52 -13.46 8.05 -7.21
N TYR A 53 -14.61 7.98 -6.55
CA TYR A 53 -15.86 7.70 -7.25
C TYR A 53 -16.16 8.81 -8.27
N PRO A 54 -16.43 8.47 -9.55
CA PRO A 54 -16.83 9.45 -10.54
C PRO A 54 -18.06 10.24 -10.07
N GLY A 55 -17.94 11.56 -10.05
CA GLY A 55 -19.02 12.45 -9.59
C GLY A 55 -19.09 12.65 -8.07
N ALA A 56 -18.14 12.12 -7.29
CA ALA A 56 -18.03 12.41 -5.86
C ALA A 56 -17.91 13.91 -5.58
N HIS A 57 -17.19 14.64 -6.45
CA HIS A 57 -17.01 16.09 -6.34
C HIS A 57 -17.38 16.79 -7.64
N LEU A 58 -18.40 17.67 -7.58
CA LEU A 58 -18.82 18.46 -8.75
C LEU A 58 -17.72 19.41 -9.24
N VAL A 59 -16.79 19.80 -8.37
CA VAL A 59 -15.68 20.70 -8.72
C VAL A 59 -14.75 20.07 -9.76
N ASP A 60 -14.65 18.74 -9.80
CA ASP A 60 -13.83 18.01 -10.78
C ASP A 60 -14.46 18.06 -12.19
N ALA A 61 -15.79 18.08 -12.26
CA ALA A 61 -16.54 18.20 -13.51
C ALA A 61 -16.70 19.66 -13.97
N PHE A 62 -16.81 20.60 -13.03
CA PHE A 62 -17.06 22.01 -13.29
C PHE A 62 -16.04 22.91 -12.58
N PRO A 63 -14.90 23.22 -13.24
CA PRO A 63 -13.82 24.02 -12.64
C PRO A 63 -14.24 25.41 -12.15
N ILE A 64 -15.35 25.95 -12.67
CA ILE A 64 -15.91 27.23 -12.21
C ILE A 64 -16.30 27.22 -10.73
N LEU A 65 -16.64 26.05 -10.17
CA LEU A 65 -16.98 25.89 -8.76
C LEU A 65 -15.80 26.16 -7.84
N ASP A 66 -14.55 26.04 -8.32
CA ASP A 66 -13.35 26.34 -7.52
C ASP A 66 -13.14 27.85 -7.29
N ARG A 67 -13.88 28.72 -8.00
CA ARG A 67 -13.84 30.17 -7.74
C ARG A 67 -14.80 30.61 -6.64
N LEU A 68 -15.61 29.71 -6.11
CA LEU A 68 -16.58 30.03 -5.08
C LEU A 68 -15.87 30.39 -3.75
N PRO A 69 -16.37 31.39 -3.01
CA PRO A 69 -15.89 31.67 -1.67
C PRO A 69 -16.23 30.50 -0.72
N ASP A 70 -15.42 30.32 0.33
CA ASP A 70 -15.46 29.13 1.20
C ASP A 70 -16.84 28.84 1.82
N PHE A 71 -17.68 29.87 2.05
CA PHE A 71 -19.05 29.68 2.58
C PHE A 71 -20.02 29.03 1.58
N LEU A 72 -19.71 29.05 0.27
CA LEU A 72 -20.45 28.34 -0.79
C LEU A 72 -19.77 27.04 -1.22
N ALA A 73 -18.63 26.69 -0.62
CA ALA A 73 -17.83 25.53 -0.98
C ALA A 73 -17.63 24.58 0.21
N PRO A 74 -18.71 23.96 0.75
CA PRO A 74 -18.63 23.11 1.93
C PRO A 74 -17.70 21.90 1.76
N TRP A 75 -17.48 21.43 0.52
CA TRP A 75 -16.53 20.35 0.22
C TRP A 75 -15.09 20.69 0.60
N ARG A 76 -14.69 21.98 0.56
CA ARG A 76 -13.34 22.42 0.95
C ARG A 76 -13.03 22.17 2.40
N ALA A 77 -14.01 22.32 3.30
CA ALA A 77 -13.80 22.03 4.71
C ALA A 77 -13.49 20.53 4.92
N GLY A 78 -14.19 19.66 4.19
CA GLY A 78 -13.91 18.23 4.15
C GLY A 78 -12.51 17.95 3.61
N ALA A 79 -12.15 18.49 2.46
CA ALA A 79 -10.83 18.30 1.84
C ALA A 79 -9.68 18.78 2.75
N LYS A 80 -9.81 19.95 3.37
CA LYS A 80 -8.83 20.48 4.34
C LYS A 80 -8.64 19.52 5.53
N ARG A 81 -9.72 18.94 6.05
CA ARG A 81 -9.64 17.97 7.16
C ARG A 81 -8.90 16.69 6.76
N LYS A 82 -9.14 16.20 5.54
CA LYS A 82 -8.48 15.00 4.99
C LYS A 82 -6.98 15.25 4.80
N HIS A 83 -6.64 16.36 4.17
CA HIS A 83 -5.26 16.81 4.01
C HIS A 83 -4.51 16.89 5.35
N LEU A 84 -5.13 17.46 6.40
CA LEU A 84 -4.52 17.53 7.72
C LEU A 84 -4.27 16.15 8.35
N MET A 85 -5.14 15.18 8.09
CA MET A 85 -4.98 13.81 8.56
C MET A 85 -3.84 13.09 7.82
N GLU A 86 -3.84 13.15 6.49
CA GLU A 86 -2.81 12.59 5.62
C GLU A 86 -1.43 13.16 5.95
N VAL A 87 -1.29 14.48 5.89
CA VAL A 87 -0.01 15.16 6.12
C VAL A 87 0.49 14.91 7.54
N GLY A 88 -0.40 14.81 8.52
CA GLY A 88 -0.05 14.50 9.91
C GLY A 88 0.57 13.11 10.07
N LEU A 89 -0.05 12.09 9.47
CA LEU A 89 0.49 10.73 9.48
C LEU A 89 1.81 10.66 8.71
N TYR A 90 1.81 11.15 7.47
CA TYR A 90 2.95 11.04 6.57
C TYR A 90 4.17 11.79 7.09
N THR A 91 3.99 13.03 7.57
CA THR A 91 5.08 13.84 8.12
C THR A 91 5.68 13.18 9.35
N ARG A 92 4.86 12.62 10.24
CA ARG A 92 5.34 11.90 11.42
C ARG A 92 6.23 10.73 11.01
N LEU A 93 5.75 9.85 10.14
CA LEU A 93 6.47 8.66 9.69
C LEU A 93 7.80 9.01 8.99
N THR A 94 7.81 10.01 8.10
CA THR A 94 9.04 10.42 7.43
C THR A 94 10.01 11.13 8.38
N SER A 95 9.50 11.87 9.38
CA SER A 95 10.34 12.52 10.39
C SER A 95 10.99 11.50 11.33
N GLU A 96 10.28 10.43 11.71
CA GLU A 96 10.84 9.31 12.46
C GLU A 96 11.98 8.62 11.71
N VAL A 97 11.88 8.49 10.39
CA VAL A 97 13.00 8.01 9.55
C VAL A 97 14.17 8.98 9.62
N ARG A 98 13.93 10.28 9.46
CA ARG A 98 14.99 11.31 9.53
C ARG A 98 15.75 11.28 10.85
N MET A 99 15.04 11.21 11.98
CA MET A 99 15.66 11.11 13.31
C MET A 99 16.51 9.84 13.45
N ARG A 100 16.08 8.73 12.86
CA ARG A 100 16.86 7.48 12.87
C ARG A 100 18.09 7.56 11.98
N MET A 101 18.04 8.24 10.84
CA MET A 101 19.22 8.49 10.00
C MET A 101 20.31 9.29 10.74
N GLU A 102 19.93 10.15 11.68
CA GLU A 102 20.90 10.88 12.52
C GLU A 102 21.62 9.97 13.53
N SER A 103 21.00 8.83 13.88
CA SER A 103 21.51 7.87 14.89
C SER A 103 22.10 6.59 14.29
N ASP A 104 21.73 6.24 13.05
CA ASP A 104 22.13 5.02 12.35
C ASP A 104 22.76 5.36 10.98
N ILE A 105 23.99 4.88 10.76
CA ILE A 105 24.81 5.20 9.58
C ILE A 105 24.36 4.41 8.33
N GLY A 106 23.35 3.53 8.44
CA GLY A 106 22.98 2.62 7.34
C GLY A 106 21.48 2.36 7.13
N LEU A 107 20.59 3.24 7.57
CA LEU A 107 19.15 3.03 7.38
C LEU A 107 18.76 3.03 5.89
N GLU A 108 18.44 1.86 5.36
CA GLU A 108 18.05 1.70 3.96
C GLU A 108 16.54 1.47 3.82
N CYS A 109 15.80 2.52 3.44
CA CYS A 109 14.38 2.46 3.10
C CYS A 109 14.01 3.55 2.10
N PHE A 110 12.80 3.52 1.55
CA PHE A 110 12.35 4.51 0.57
C PHE A 110 12.43 5.94 1.12
N ALA A 111 11.90 6.18 2.32
CA ALA A 111 11.91 7.50 2.95
C ALA A 111 13.34 8.00 3.27
N ALA A 112 14.27 7.11 3.63
CA ALA A 112 15.67 7.49 3.83
C ALA A 112 16.30 7.99 2.52
N ARG A 113 16.05 7.26 1.41
CA ARG A 113 16.48 7.70 0.07
C ARG A 113 15.83 9.02 -0.37
N LEU A 114 14.59 9.27 0.03
CA LEU A 114 13.93 10.56 -0.22
C LEU A 114 14.64 11.69 0.53
N TRP A 115 15.02 11.47 1.79
CA TRP A 115 15.77 12.46 2.58
C TRP A 115 17.17 12.72 2.01
N ASP A 116 17.90 11.67 1.62
CA ASP A 116 19.23 11.79 1.00
C ASP A 116 19.22 12.59 -0.32
N HIS A 117 18.09 12.60 -1.01
CA HIS A 117 17.92 13.27 -2.29
C HIS A 117 17.02 14.52 -2.23
N GLN A 118 16.61 14.96 -1.04
CA GLN A 118 15.68 16.07 -0.88
C GLN A 118 16.17 17.34 -1.59
N GLU A 119 17.43 17.74 -1.34
CA GLU A 119 18.02 18.94 -1.94
C GLU A 119 18.13 18.83 -3.46
N LYS A 120 18.50 17.64 -3.96
CA LYS A 120 18.61 17.36 -5.39
C LYS A 120 17.25 17.42 -6.09
N MET A 121 16.19 16.98 -5.41
CA MET A 121 14.82 17.00 -5.95
C MET A 121 14.14 18.36 -5.78
N ASN A 122 14.70 19.27 -4.98
CA ASN A 122 14.12 20.58 -4.66
C ASN A 122 12.67 20.48 -4.15
N ILE A 123 12.43 19.53 -3.24
CA ILE A 123 11.12 19.30 -2.61
C ILE A 123 11.12 19.74 -1.15
N THR A 124 9.99 20.28 -0.72
CA THR A 124 9.73 20.61 0.67
C THR A 124 9.57 19.34 1.52
N PRO A 125 9.76 19.43 2.86
CA PRO A 125 9.48 18.31 3.76
C PRO A 125 8.05 17.77 3.64
N GLU A 126 7.08 18.64 3.34
CA GLU A 126 5.69 18.27 3.16
C GLU A 126 5.46 17.48 1.86
N GLU A 127 6.04 17.94 0.75
CA GLU A 127 6.01 17.20 -0.52
C GLU A 127 6.71 15.84 -0.39
N LEU A 128 7.84 15.79 0.34
CA LEU A 128 8.53 14.53 0.65
C LEU A 128 7.63 13.59 1.45
N ALA A 129 6.94 14.10 2.47
CA ALA A 129 5.98 13.33 3.24
C ALA A 129 4.87 12.77 2.35
N TYR A 130 4.33 13.59 1.45
CA TYR A 130 3.32 13.14 0.49
C TYR A 130 3.83 12.07 -0.48
N VAL A 131 5.08 12.17 -0.96
CA VAL A 131 5.67 11.14 -1.83
C VAL A 131 5.84 9.82 -1.05
N GLY A 132 6.35 9.85 0.18
CA GLY A 132 6.49 8.65 1.02
C GLY A 132 5.13 8.04 1.40
N GLY A 133 4.20 8.89 1.83
CA GLY A 133 2.87 8.51 2.26
C GLY A 133 2.00 7.95 1.14
N SER A 134 2.01 8.59 -0.03
CA SER A 134 1.28 8.08 -1.20
C SER A 134 1.82 6.73 -1.67
N ALA A 135 3.13 6.52 -1.67
CA ALA A 135 3.72 5.21 -1.97
C ALA A 135 3.28 4.14 -0.96
N PHE A 136 3.22 4.50 0.33
CA PHE A 136 2.73 3.60 1.38
C PHE A 136 1.25 3.24 1.18
N THR A 137 0.40 4.23 0.98
CA THR A 137 -1.04 4.05 0.82
C THR A 137 -1.37 3.28 -0.46
N ALA A 138 -0.83 3.70 -1.60
CA ALA A 138 -1.06 3.04 -2.88
C ALA A 138 -0.53 1.60 -2.88
N GLY A 139 0.70 1.38 -2.39
CA GLY A 139 1.28 0.04 -2.33
C GLY A 139 0.51 -0.91 -1.42
N THR A 140 -0.11 -0.40 -0.36
CA THR A 140 -0.91 -1.22 0.56
C THR A 140 -2.20 -1.69 -0.11
N ASP A 141 -2.99 -0.76 -0.64
CA ASP A 141 -4.33 -1.04 -1.17
C ASP A 141 -4.28 -1.93 -2.41
N THR A 142 -3.42 -1.60 -3.39
CA THR A 142 -3.33 -2.39 -4.63
C THR A 142 -2.79 -3.79 -4.38
N THR A 143 -1.79 -3.93 -3.50
CA THR A 143 -1.23 -5.25 -3.18
C THR A 143 -2.23 -6.10 -2.41
N ALA A 144 -2.98 -5.50 -1.47
CA ALA A 144 -4.06 -6.20 -0.78
C ALA A 144 -5.11 -6.68 -1.79
N GLY A 145 -5.61 -5.79 -2.65
CA GLY A 145 -6.59 -6.13 -3.69
C GLY A 145 -6.12 -7.26 -4.61
N THR A 146 -4.88 -7.22 -5.10
CA THR A 146 -4.34 -8.30 -5.94
C THR A 146 -4.27 -9.64 -5.18
N ILE A 147 -3.89 -9.64 -3.89
CA ILE A 147 -3.88 -10.87 -3.06
C ILE A 147 -5.31 -11.39 -2.86
N GLU A 148 -6.26 -10.50 -2.61
CA GLU A 148 -7.68 -10.83 -2.48
C GLU A 148 -8.22 -11.50 -3.76
N TRP A 149 -7.92 -10.93 -4.93
CA TRP A 149 -8.25 -11.51 -6.23
C TRP A 149 -7.57 -12.86 -6.46
N PHE A 150 -6.30 -12.99 -6.09
CA PHE A 150 -5.60 -14.26 -6.16
C PHE A 150 -6.30 -15.33 -5.31
N LEU A 151 -6.62 -15.04 -4.05
CA LEU A 151 -7.32 -15.98 -3.17
C LEU A 151 -8.67 -16.40 -3.76
N MET A 152 -9.47 -15.44 -4.24
CA MET A 152 -10.74 -15.73 -4.89
C MET A 152 -10.57 -16.60 -6.14
N ALA A 153 -9.59 -16.28 -7.01
CA ALA A 153 -9.31 -17.06 -8.20
C ALA A 153 -8.88 -18.50 -7.86
N MET A 154 -8.09 -18.69 -6.80
CA MET A 154 -7.66 -20.03 -6.36
C MET A 154 -8.82 -20.86 -5.81
N VAL A 155 -9.82 -20.23 -5.19
CA VAL A 155 -11.04 -20.89 -4.74
C VAL A 155 -11.95 -21.26 -5.92
N LEU A 156 -12.11 -20.37 -6.90
CA LEU A 156 -12.98 -20.60 -8.07
C LEU A 156 -12.37 -21.56 -9.11
N TYR A 157 -11.04 -21.61 -9.22
CA TYR A 157 -10.32 -22.42 -10.20
C TYR A 157 -9.31 -23.36 -9.52
N PRO A 158 -9.77 -24.35 -8.73
CA PRO A 158 -8.89 -25.23 -7.95
C PRO A 158 -7.91 -26.05 -8.81
N SER A 159 -8.28 -26.38 -10.04
CA SER A 159 -7.37 -27.06 -10.99
C SER A 159 -6.14 -26.19 -11.33
N THR A 160 -6.34 -24.88 -11.44
CA THR A 160 -5.27 -23.90 -11.71
C THR A 160 -4.36 -23.78 -10.49
N MET A 161 -4.94 -23.70 -9.30
CA MET A 161 -4.20 -23.69 -8.02
C MET A 161 -3.33 -24.95 -7.86
N LEU A 162 -3.91 -26.14 -8.05
CA LEU A 162 -3.19 -27.41 -7.95
C LEU A 162 -2.05 -27.52 -8.97
N LYS A 163 -2.21 -26.93 -10.15
CA LYS A 163 -1.15 -26.91 -11.17
C LYS A 163 0.01 -25.99 -10.75
N ALA A 164 -0.28 -24.84 -10.16
CA ALA A 164 0.75 -23.96 -9.61
C ALA A 164 1.48 -24.61 -8.43
N GLN A 165 0.74 -25.25 -7.52
CA GLN A 165 1.34 -26.01 -6.42
C GLN A 165 2.28 -27.11 -6.92
N LYS A 166 1.87 -27.89 -7.93
CA LYS A 166 2.74 -28.92 -8.54
C LYS A 166 4.02 -28.35 -9.12
N GLU A 167 3.99 -27.16 -9.73
CA GLU A 167 5.21 -26.52 -10.23
C GLU A 167 6.15 -26.15 -9.07
N ILE A 168 5.61 -25.58 -7.99
CA ILE A 168 6.38 -25.25 -6.79
C ILE A 168 7.00 -26.53 -6.20
N ASP A 169 6.21 -27.59 -6.04
CA ASP A 169 6.64 -28.87 -5.46
C ASP A 169 7.72 -29.59 -6.30
N LEU A 170 7.86 -29.26 -7.60
CA LEU A 170 8.92 -29.82 -8.46
C LEU A 170 10.30 -29.24 -8.13
N PHE A 171 10.36 -27.98 -7.71
CA PHE A 171 11.63 -27.26 -7.48
C PHE A 171 11.94 -27.07 -5.99
N PHE A 172 10.92 -27.11 -5.13
CA PHE A 172 11.04 -26.82 -3.71
C PHE A 172 10.52 -27.97 -2.86
N SER A 173 11.27 -28.33 -1.82
CA SER A 173 10.80 -29.20 -0.75
C SER A 173 10.04 -28.38 0.30
N SER A 174 9.34 -29.06 1.22
CA SER A 174 8.68 -28.42 2.37
C SER A 174 9.62 -27.54 3.22
N ASP A 175 10.92 -27.81 3.18
CA ASP A 175 11.93 -27.12 3.99
C ASP A 175 12.61 -25.96 3.26
N THR A 176 12.28 -25.75 1.98
CA THR A 176 12.93 -24.72 1.14
C THR A 176 11.90 -23.70 0.66
N VAL A 177 12.05 -22.45 1.10
CA VAL A 177 11.21 -21.34 0.62
C VAL A 177 11.78 -20.78 -0.69
N PRO A 178 10.97 -20.53 -1.73
CA PRO A 178 11.46 -19.95 -2.98
C PRO A 178 12.09 -18.57 -2.75
N GLY A 179 13.34 -18.41 -3.20
CA GLY A 179 14.02 -17.11 -3.26
C GLY A 179 13.83 -16.42 -4.61
N TYR A 180 14.34 -15.19 -4.77
CA TYR A 180 14.22 -14.45 -6.03
C TYR A 180 14.82 -15.18 -7.24
N SER A 181 15.93 -15.91 -7.04
CA SER A 181 16.57 -16.69 -8.10
C SER A 181 15.68 -17.79 -8.69
N ALA A 182 14.71 -18.28 -7.93
CA ALA A 182 13.76 -19.31 -8.35
C ALA A 182 12.70 -18.81 -9.34
N MET A 183 12.53 -17.49 -9.50
CA MET A 183 11.48 -16.94 -10.35
C MET A 183 11.56 -17.42 -11.81
N ASN A 184 12.77 -17.72 -12.31
CA ASN A 184 12.97 -18.22 -13.66
C ASN A 184 12.47 -19.66 -13.85
N ASP A 185 12.46 -20.45 -12.77
CA ASP A 185 12.04 -21.86 -12.81
C ASP A 185 10.51 -22.00 -12.66
N LEU A 186 9.85 -20.97 -12.10
CA LEU A 186 8.41 -20.95 -11.81
C LEU A 186 7.58 -20.27 -12.93
N SER A 187 7.74 -20.77 -14.16
CA SER A 187 7.13 -20.17 -15.36
C SER A 187 5.60 -20.14 -15.31
N TYR A 188 4.95 -21.19 -14.79
CA TYR A 188 3.50 -21.27 -14.66
C TYR A 188 2.98 -20.37 -13.55
N CYS A 189 3.65 -20.30 -12.39
CA CYS A 189 3.30 -19.36 -11.32
C CYS A 189 3.42 -17.91 -11.80
N PHE A 190 4.42 -17.59 -12.62
CA PHE A 190 4.55 -16.27 -13.22
C PHE A 190 3.42 -15.97 -14.22
N ALA A 191 3.04 -16.94 -15.05
CA ALA A 191 1.88 -16.81 -15.94
C ALA A 191 0.58 -16.64 -15.15
N LEU A 192 0.43 -17.35 -14.02
CA LEU A 192 -0.72 -17.23 -13.12
C LEU A 192 -0.79 -15.84 -12.51
N ALA A 193 0.32 -15.31 -11.98
CA ALA A 193 0.37 -13.97 -11.42
C ALA A 193 -0.05 -12.91 -12.45
N LYS A 194 0.45 -13.02 -13.69
CA LYS A 194 0.02 -12.15 -14.80
C LYS A 194 -1.47 -12.26 -15.11
N GLU A 195 -2.04 -13.45 -15.06
CA GLU A 195 -3.47 -13.65 -15.29
C GLU A 195 -4.31 -13.07 -14.16
N VAL A 196 -3.85 -13.13 -12.90
CA VAL A 196 -4.52 -12.43 -11.79
C VAL A 196 -4.53 -10.93 -12.03
N PHE A 197 -3.39 -10.33 -12.40
CA PHE A 197 -3.35 -8.91 -12.76
C PHE A 197 -4.26 -8.55 -13.94
N ARG A 198 -4.45 -9.47 -14.91
CA ARG A 198 -5.36 -9.26 -16.03
C ARG A 198 -6.84 -9.29 -15.61
N LEU A 199 -7.17 -10.00 -14.53
CA LEU A 199 -8.54 -10.12 -14.00
C LEU A 199 -8.89 -9.03 -12.98
N ASP A 200 -7.87 -8.45 -12.33
CA ASP A 200 -7.98 -7.35 -11.35
C ASP A 200 -8.32 -5.99 -12.02
N ILE A 201 -8.03 -5.85 -13.32
CA ILE A 201 -8.33 -4.65 -14.15
C ILE A 201 -9.69 -4.79 -14.84
#